data_AF-A0A1C5V2U6-F1
#
_entry.id   AF-A0A1C5V2U6-F1
#
_cell.length_a   1.000
_cell.length_b   1.000
_cell.length_c   1.000
_cell.angle_alpha   90.00
_cell.angle_beta   90.00
_cell.angle_gamma   90.00
#
_symmetry.space_group_name_H-M   'P 1'
#
loop_
_entity.id
_entity.type
_entity.pdbx_description
1 polymer ?
#
loop_
_entity_poly.entity_id
_entity_poly.type
_entity_poly.pdbx_seq_one_letter_code
_entity_poly.pdbx_strand_id
1 'polypeptide(L)'
;MYTIGQVSAMFNLPVSTLRYYDKEGFFPNLERKGNIRYFSDNELEALRIIECLKKSGLEIKDIKQFFIWVSEGSSSYEKRKELFETRKSAVETEIQELQKTLSLLKFKCWYYETAMKDGNEDAINAMLPDKLPKNIQKLYDKGHD
;
A
#
# COMPACT_ATOMS: atom_id res chain seq x y z
N MET A 1 -18.85 15.72 11.03
CA MET A 1 -19.26 14.53 11.82
C MET A 1 -19.94 13.52 10.92
N TYR A 2 -19.58 12.25 11.03
CA TYR A 2 -20.01 11.18 10.13
C TYR A 2 -20.45 9.95 10.92
N THR A 3 -21.52 9.30 10.49
CA THR A 3 -21.93 8.00 11.05
C THR A 3 -20.98 6.91 10.59
N ILE A 4 -20.93 5.78 11.31
CA ILE A 4 -20.11 4.62 10.94
C ILE A 4 -20.41 4.10 9.52
N GLY A 5 -21.66 4.22 9.05
CA GLY A 5 -22.05 3.83 7.69
C GLY A 5 -21.48 4.78 6.62
N GLN A 6 -21.46 6.09 6.89
CA GLN A 6 -20.83 7.07 6.00
C GLN A 6 -19.31 6.83 5.92
N VAL A 7 -18.66 6.63 7.07
CA VAL A 7 -17.22 6.33 7.11
C VAL A 7 -16.89 5.02 6.39
N SER A 8 -17.72 3.99 6.57
CA SER A 8 -17.61 2.71 5.86
C SER A 8 -17.59 2.90 4.34
N ALA A 9 -18.52 3.71 3.81
CA ALA A 9 -18.55 4.05 2.39
C ALA A 9 -17.35 4.90 1.94
N MET A 10 -16.97 5.91 2.72
CA MET A 10 -15.86 6.82 2.38
C MET A 10 -14.50 6.12 2.30
N PHE A 11 -14.24 5.15 3.19
CA PHE A 11 -12.98 4.42 3.26
C PHE A 11 -13.03 3.06 2.55
N ASN A 12 -14.19 2.68 2.02
CA ASN A 12 -14.45 1.34 1.48
C ASN A 12 -14.05 0.23 2.48
N LEU A 13 -14.43 0.41 3.73
CA LEU A 13 -14.16 -0.52 4.82
C LEU A 13 -15.47 -1.11 5.33
N PRO A 14 -15.54 -2.42 5.62
CA PRO A 14 -16.68 -2.99 6.31
C PRO A 14 -16.93 -2.30 7.65
N VAL A 15 -18.20 -2.10 8.02
CA VAL A 15 -18.57 -1.58 9.35
C VAL A 15 -17.96 -2.41 10.47
N SER A 16 -17.81 -3.73 10.28
CA SER A 16 -17.14 -4.61 11.23
C SER A 16 -15.66 -4.24 11.45
N THR A 17 -14.95 -3.80 10.43
CA THR A 17 -13.56 -3.31 10.55
C THR A 17 -13.49 -2.01 11.35
N LEU A 18 -14.41 -1.07 11.11
CA LEU A 18 -14.48 0.16 11.89
C LEU A 18 -14.81 -0.12 13.37
N ARG A 19 -15.73 -1.06 13.63
CA ARG A 19 -16.04 -1.52 15.00
C ARG A 19 -14.86 -2.23 15.64
N TYR A 20 -14.09 -3.00 14.87
CA TYR A 20 -12.87 -3.62 15.34
C TYR A 20 -11.86 -2.54 15.75
N TYR A 21 -11.59 -1.53 14.92
CA TYR A 21 -10.69 -0.44 15.29
C TYR A 21 -11.14 0.35 16.52
N ASP A 22 -12.44 0.59 16.66
CA ASP A 22 -13.03 1.19 17.87
C ASP A 22 -12.77 0.31 19.11
N LYS A 23 -13.05 -1.00 19.03
CA LYS A 23 -12.76 -1.98 20.09
C LYS A 23 -11.28 -2.05 20.45
N GLU A 24 -10.41 -1.92 19.45
CA GLU A 24 -8.97 -1.90 19.61
C GLU A 24 -8.46 -0.60 20.27
N GLY A 25 -9.32 0.40 20.43
CA GLY A 25 -9.04 1.64 21.17
C GLY A 25 -8.57 2.80 20.31
N PHE A 26 -8.72 2.74 18.99
CA PHE A 26 -8.27 3.82 18.09
C PHE A 26 -9.15 5.07 18.15
N PHE A 27 -10.40 4.96 18.62
CA PHE A 27 -11.35 6.07 18.66
C PHE A 27 -11.95 6.29 20.06
N PRO A 28 -11.12 6.57 21.08
CA PRO A 28 -11.58 6.65 22.48
C PRO A 28 -12.59 7.78 22.71
N ASN A 29 -12.58 8.81 21.87
CA ASN A 29 -13.32 10.06 22.06
C ASN A 29 -14.48 10.26 21.07
N LEU A 30 -15.00 9.18 20.45
CA LEU A 30 -16.13 9.30 19.53
C LEU A 30 -17.32 9.99 20.19
N GLU A 31 -17.76 11.10 19.60
CA GLU A 31 -18.95 11.82 20.05
C GLU A 31 -20.20 10.96 19.90
N ARG A 32 -21.13 11.10 20.84
CA ARG A 32 -22.43 10.43 20.79
C ARG A 32 -23.56 11.44 20.68
N LYS A 33 -24.47 11.18 19.75
CA LYS A 33 -25.79 11.85 19.70
C LYS A 33 -26.84 10.75 19.85
N GLY A 34 -27.45 10.68 21.04
CA GLY A 34 -28.25 9.53 21.46
C GLY A 34 -27.40 8.25 21.54
N ASN A 35 -27.87 7.17 20.91
CA ASN A 35 -27.17 5.88 20.88
C ASN A 35 -26.18 5.74 19.71
N ILE A 36 -26.03 6.77 18.86
CA ILE A 36 -25.19 6.70 17.66
C ILE A 36 -23.86 7.41 17.91
N ARG A 37 -22.76 6.70 17.64
CA ARG A 37 -21.39 7.25 17.62
C ARG A 37 -21.12 7.95 16.29
N TYR A 38 -20.42 9.08 16.36
CA TYR A 38 -20.03 9.89 15.22
C TYR A 38 -18.52 10.10 15.18
N PHE A 39 -17.98 10.01 13.98
CA PHE A 39 -16.59 10.28 13.66
C PHE A 39 -16.46 11.76 13.29
N SER A 40 -15.54 12.48 13.92
CA SER A 40 -15.13 13.81 13.49
C SER A 40 -14.05 13.72 12.42
N ASP A 41 -13.61 14.86 11.88
CA ASP A 41 -12.51 14.88 10.93
C ASP A 41 -11.19 14.36 11.56
N ASN A 42 -11.02 14.49 12.88
CA ASN A 42 -9.86 13.93 13.58
C ASN A 42 -9.83 12.40 13.51
N GLU A 43 -10.97 11.73 13.71
CA GLU A 43 -11.03 10.27 13.57
C GLU A 43 -10.89 9.82 12.10
N LEU A 44 -11.30 10.65 11.14
CA LEU A 44 -11.04 10.37 9.72
C LEU A 44 -9.55 10.43 9.40
N GLU A 45 -8.82 11.41 9.92
CA GLU A 45 -7.37 11.49 9.75
C GLU A 45 -6.65 10.33 10.47
N ALA A 46 -7.10 9.96 11.67
CA ALA A 46 -6.61 8.75 12.33
C ALA A 46 -6.82 7.49 11.47
N LEU A 47 -8.00 7.34 10.85
CA LEU A 47 -8.29 6.23 9.92
C LEU A 47 -7.36 6.24 8.69
N ARG A 48 -7.05 7.41 8.11
CA ARG A 48 -6.08 7.49 7.00
C ARG A 48 -4.72 6.96 7.40
N ILE A 49 -4.25 7.32 8.60
CA ILE A 49 -2.96 6.86 9.12
C ILE A 49 -2.99 5.35 9.39
N ILE A 50 -4.04 4.84 10.04
CA ILE A 50 -4.21 3.40 10.31
C ILE A 50 -4.12 2.61 8.99
N GLU A 51 -4.89 3.02 7.98
CA GLU A 51 -4.91 2.32 6.69
C GLU A 51 -3.59 2.46 5.92
N CYS A 52 -2.91 3.61 6.00
CA CYS A 52 -1.58 3.81 5.42
C CYS A 52 -0.54 2.88 6.04
N LEU A 53 -0.46 2.85 7.38
CA LEU A 53 0.48 2.01 8.10
C LEU A 53 0.20 0.52 7.88
N LYS A 54 -1.08 0.11 7.91
CA LYS A 54 -1.47 -1.26 7.62
C LYS A 54 -1.10 -1.68 6.20
N LYS A 55 -1.33 -0.82 5.20
CA LYS A 55 -0.96 -1.10 3.80
C LYS A 55 0.55 -1.13 3.57
N SER A 56 1.34 -0.43 4.39
CA SER A 56 2.81 -0.53 4.38
C SER A 56 3.36 -1.70 5.20
N GLY A 57 2.48 -2.64 5.61
CA GLY A 57 2.86 -3.90 6.22
C GLY A 57 2.95 -3.90 7.74
N LEU A 58 2.47 -2.86 8.45
CA LEU A 58 2.40 -2.90 9.91
C LEU A 58 1.22 -3.75 10.39
N GLU A 59 1.45 -4.48 11.48
CA GLU A 59 0.40 -5.12 12.25
C GLU A 59 -0.34 -4.11 13.13
N ILE A 60 -1.59 -4.42 13.47
CA ILE A 60 -2.43 -3.56 14.31
C ILE A 60 -1.77 -3.22 15.65
N LYS A 61 -0.99 -4.14 16.24
CA LYS A 61 -0.27 -3.92 17.50
C LYS A 61 0.75 -2.76 17.40
N ASP A 62 1.46 -2.65 16.28
CA ASP A 62 2.47 -1.62 16.06
C ASP A 62 1.81 -0.27 15.75
N ILE A 63 0.68 -0.31 15.04
CA ILE A 63 -0.15 0.87 14.80
C ILE A 63 -0.70 1.41 16.12
N LYS A 64 -1.13 0.55 17.05
CA LYS A 64 -1.53 1.00 18.40
C LYS A 64 -0.37 1.69 19.13
N GLN A 65 0.84 1.13 19.05
CA GLN A 65 2.01 1.74 19.68
C GLN A 65 2.29 3.13 19.13
N PHE A 66 2.08 3.35 17.82
CA PHE A 66 2.15 4.68 17.23
C PHE A 66 1.13 5.65 17.85
N PHE A 67 -0.12 5.24 18.06
CA PHE A 67 -1.13 6.10 18.71
C PHE A 67 -0.86 6.37 20.19
N ILE A 68 -0.22 5.44 20.90
CA ILE A 68 0.30 5.69 22.26
C ILE A 68 1.32 6.83 22.21
N TRP A 69 2.28 6.78 21.29
CA TRP A 69 3.24 7.88 21.10
C TRP A 69 2.56 9.19 20.73
N VAL A 70 1.51 9.18 19.92
CA VAL A 70 0.74 10.41 19.63
C VAL A 70 0.23 11.05 20.92
N SER A 71 -0.27 10.25 21.87
CA SER A 71 -0.75 10.75 23.17
C SER A 71 0.36 11.27 24.10
N GLU A 72 1.60 10.79 23.94
CA GLU A 72 2.78 11.27 24.69
C GLU A 72 3.23 12.67 24.25
N GLY A 73 2.70 13.20 23.14
CA GLY A 73 3.04 14.53 22.66
C GLY A 73 4.49 14.62 22.17
N SER A 74 5.09 15.81 22.25
CA SER A 74 6.37 16.11 21.57
C SER A 74 7.55 15.22 21.96
N SER A 75 7.51 14.58 23.13
CA SER A 75 8.54 13.65 23.61
C SER A 75 8.72 12.41 22.71
N SER A 76 7.72 12.09 21.88
CA SER A 76 7.73 10.89 21.03
C SER A 76 7.92 11.19 19.54
N TYR A 77 8.20 12.44 19.16
CA TYR A 77 8.35 12.83 17.75
C TYR A 77 9.44 12.03 17.03
N GLU A 78 10.55 11.76 17.69
CA GLU A 78 11.66 10.98 17.11
C GLU A 78 11.21 9.55 16.77
N LYS A 79 10.56 8.85 17.72
CA LYS A 79 10.02 7.49 17.51
C LYS A 79 8.99 7.44 16.37
N ARG A 80 8.11 8.44 16.31
CA ARG A 80 7.09 8.55 15.25
C ARG A 80 7.72 8.78 13.89
N LYS A 81 8.72 9.66 13.80
CA LYS A 81 9.46 9.94 12.57
C LYS A 81 10.19 8.68 12.09
N GLU A 82 10.92 8.02 12.98
CA GLU A 82 11.67 6.78 12.68
C GLU A 82 10.76 5.68 12.13
N LEU A 83 9.57 5.49 12.72
CA LEU A 83 8.57 4.54 12.23
C LEU A 83 8.17 4.83 10.78
N PHE A 84 7.88 6.09 10.45
CA PHE A 84 7.50 6.48 9.09
C PHE A 84 8.66 6.40 8.11
N GLU A 85 9.89 6.77 8.50
CA GLU A 85 11.08 6.64 7.64
C GLU A 85 11.39 5.18 7.34
N THR A 86 11.30 4.30 8.35
CA THR A 86 11.47 2.86 8.19
C THR A 86 10.42 2.30 7.24
N ARG A 87 9.16 2.71 7.37
CA ARG A 87 8.09 2.26 6.47
C ARG A 87 8.21 2.80 5.06
N LYS A 88 8.58 4.06 4.92
CA LYS A 88 8.85 4.67 3.62
C LYS A 88 9.92 3.86 2.87
N SER A 89 11.06 3.59 3.50
CA SER A 89 12.15 2.83 2.89
C SER A 89 11.72 1.41 2.47
N ALA A 90 10.96 0.72 3.33
CA ALA A 90 10.41 -0.60 3.01
C ALA A 90 9.47 -0.57 1.79
N VAL A 91 8.56 0.40 1.72
CA VAL A 91 7.64 0.57 0.58
C VAL A 91 8.39 0.96 -0.68
N GLU A 92 9.40 1.84 -0.60
CA GLU A 92 10.24 2.20 -1.74
C GLU A 92 10.97 0.98 -2.31
N THR A 93 11.44 0.07 -1.45
CA THR A 93 12.07 -1.19 -1.84
C THR A 93 11.06 -2.12 -2.53
N GLU A 94 9.86 -2.28 -1.95
CA GLU A 94 8.79 -3.09 -2.56
C GLU A 94 8.37 -2.53 -3.94
N ILE A 95 8.30 -1.21 -4.08
CA ILE A 95 8.03 -0.57 -5.37
C ILE A 95 9.11 -0.92 -6.40
N GLN A 96 10.39 -0.93 -6.02
CA GLN A 96 11.48 -1.29 -6.93
C GLN A 96 11.35 -2.73 -7.40
N GLU A 97 11.08 -3.67 -6.49
CA GLU A 97 10.87 -5.09 -6.81
C GLU A 97 9.63 -5.32 -7.69
N LEU A 98 8.52 -4.64 -7.39
CA LEU A 98 7.31 -4.69 -8.22
C LEU A 98 7.56 -4.09 -9.60
N GLN A 99 8.41 -3.07 -9.73
CA GLN A 99 8.79 -2.52 -11.03
C GLN A 99 9.65 -3.48 -11.84
N LYS A 100 10.55 -4.25 -11.21
CA LYS A 100 11.31 -5.32 -11.89
C LYS A 100 10.36 -6.41 -12.38
N THR A 101 9.47 -6.87 -11.50
CA THR A 101 8.41 -7.83 -11.82
C THR A 101 7.54 -7.35 -13.00
N LEU A 102 7.08 -6.11 -12.96
CA LEU A 102 6.30 -5.50 -14.04
C LEU A 102 7.08 -5.42 -15.35
N SER A 103 8.39 -5.21 -15.29
CA SER A 103 9.24 -5.15 -16.49
C SER A 103 9.31 -6.51 -17.17
N LEU A 104 9.51 -7.58 -16.41
CA LEU A 104 9.46 -8.95 -16.93
C LEU A 104 8.09 -9.31 -17.50
N LEU A 105 7.00 -8.93 -16.82
CA LEU A 105 5.64 -9.14 -17.31
C LEU A 105 5.39 -8.42 -18.65
N LYS A 106 5.80 -7.15 -18.76
CA LYS A 106 5.70 -6.38 -20.01
C LYS A 106 6.52 -6.99 -21.14
N PHE A 107 7.74 -7.45 -20.83
CA PHE A 107 8.55 -8.19 -21.79
C PHE A 107 7.82 -9.45 -22.27
N LYS A 108 7.23 -10.24 -21.37
CA LYS A 108 6.47 -11.45 -21.73
C LYS A 108 5.18 -11.16 -22.51
N CYS A 109 4.50 -10.04 -22.26
CA CYS A 109 3.38 -9.61 -23.11
C CYS A 109 3.86 -9.37 -24.55
N TRP A 110 4.92 -8.57 -24.74
CA TRP A 110 5.48 -8.34 -26.07
C TRP A 110 5.99 -9.63 -26.73
N TYR A 111 6.63 -10.50 -25.96
CA TYR A 111 7.14 -11.79 -26.41
C TYR A 111 6.03 -12.61 -27.04
N TYR A 112 4.93 -12.83 -26.32
CA TYR A 112 3.84 -13.66 -26.82
C TYR A 112 3.02 -12.96 -27.91
N GLU A 113 2.88 -11.63 -27.88
CA GLU A 113 2.30 -10.89 -29.00
C GLU A 113 3.10 -11.07 -30.30
N THR A 114 4.43 -11.16 -30.20
CA THR A 114 5.32 -11.37 -31.36
C THR A 114 5.26 -12.83 -31.81
N ALA A 115 5.34 -13.78 -30.88
CA ALA A 115 5.28 -15.21 -31.20
C ALA A 115 3.95 -15.60 -31.84
N MET A 116 2.83 -15.01 -31.39
CA MET A 116 1.53 -15.22 -32.00
C MET A 116 1.44 -14.69 -33.43
N LYS A 117 2.14 -13.61 -33.77
CA LYS A 117 2.19 -13.06 -35.13
C LYS A 117 3.04 -13.92 -36.06
N ASP A 118 4.17 -14.41 -35.55
CA ASP A 118 5.13 -15.21 -36.32
C ASP A 118 4.73 -16.70 -36.37
N GLY A 119 3.83 -17.15 -35.48
CA GLY A 119 3.37 -18.53 -35.35
C GLY A 119 4.37 -19.47 -34.64
N ASN A 120 5.48 -18.95 -34.13
CA ASN A 120 6.53 -19.67 -33.40
C ASN A 120 7.39 -18.66 -32.59
N GLU A 121 8.42 -19.15 -31.89
CA GLU A 121 9.30 -18.33 -31.05
C GLU A 121 10.71 -18.12 -31.65
N ASP A 122 10.96 -18.59 -32.87
CA ASP A 122 12.32 -18.69 -33.45
C ASP A 122 12.96 -17.31 -33.64
N ALA A 123 12.20 -16.34 -34.15
CA ALA A 123 12.67 -14.98 -34.35
C ALA A 123 13.03 -14.29 -33.03
N ILE A 124 12.25 -14.52 -31.98
CA ILE A 124 12.50 -13.93 -30.66
C ILE A 124 13.71 -14.60 -30.01
N ASN A 125 13.81 -15.93 -30.07
CA ASN A 125 14.95 -16.68 -29.57
C ASN A 125 16.26 -16.26 -30.23
N ALA A 126 16.23 -15.94 -31.53
CA ALA A 126 17.39 -15.41 -32.25
C ALA A 126 17.79 -13.98 -31.83
N MET A 127 16.85 -13.20 -31.26
CA MET A 127 17.10 -11.86 -30.73
C MET A 127 17.63 -11.87 -29.28
N LEU A 128 17.44 -12.95 -28.54
CA LEU A 128 17.85 -13.01 -27.13
C LEU A 128 19.36 -13.24 -26.95
N PRO A 129 19.94 -12.73 -25.85
CA PRO A 129 19.33 -11.78 -24.91
C PRO A 129 19.43 -10.31 -25.37
N ASP A 130 20.35 -9.96 -26.28
CA ASP A 130 20.84 -8.58 -26.44
C ASP A 130 20.49 -7.88 -27.78
N LYS A 131 19.66 -8.51 -28.62
CA LYS A 131 19.27 -8.00 -29.94
C LYS A 131 17.78 -7.66 -30.02
N LEU A 132 17.14 -7.43 -28.88
CA LEU A 132 15.74 -7.01 -28.81
C LEU A 132 15.61 -5.54 -29.25
N PRO A 133 14.42 -5.10 -29.71
CA PRO A 133 14.16 -3.67 -29.90
C PRO A 133 14.50 -2.88 -28.63
N LYS A 134 15.10 -1.70 -28.76
CA LYS A 134 15.69 -0.94 -27.64
C LYS A 134 14.78 -0.76 -26.42
N ASN A 135 13.47 -0.56 -26.63
CA ASN A 135 12.49 -0.44 -25.55
C ASN A 135 12.21 -1.77 -24.84
N ILE A 136 12.26 -2.88 -25.58
CA ILE A 136 12.08 -4.25 -25.08
C ILE A 136 13.35 -4.73 -24.37
N GLN A 137 14.53 -4.40 -24.90
CA GLN A 137 15.81 -4.69 -24.25
C GLN A 137 15.85 -4.14 -22.83
N LYS A 138 15.47 -2.86 -22.64
CA LYS A 138 15.38 -2.26 -21.30
C LYS A 138 14.44 -2.99 -20.34
N LEU A 139 13.33 -3.55 -20.85
CA LEU A 139 12.39 -4.32 -20.03
C LEU A 139 12.96 -5.69 -19.68
N TYR A 140 13.66 -6.32 -20.62
CA TYR A 140 14.37 -7.57 -20.42
C TYR A 140 15.46 -7.39 -19.35
N ASP A 141 16.37 -6.43 -19.53
CA ASP A 141 17.48 -6.16 -18.61
C ASP A 141 16.95 -5.88 -17.20
N LYS A 142 16.02 -4.91 -17.06
CA LYS A 142 15.43 -4.55 -15.75
C LYS A 142 14.67 -5.71 -15.09
N GLY A 143 14.10 -6.62 -15.89
CA GLY A 143 13.39 -7.79 -15.38
C GLY A 143 14.31 -8.94 -14.92
N HIS A 144 15.58 -8.91 -15.33
CA HIS A 144 16.59 -9.92 -15.00
C HIS A 144 17.73 -9.40 -14.11
N ASP A 145 17.73 -8.10 -13.77
CA ASP A 145 18.54 -7.46 -12.71
C ASP A 145 18.04 -7.79 -11.30
#